data_AF-A0AA95FK58-F1
#
_entry.id   AF-A0AA95FK58-F1
#
_cell.length_a   1.000
_cell.length_b   1.000
_cell.length_c   1.000
_cell.angle_alpha   90.00
_cell.angle_beta   90.00
_cell.angle_gamma   90.00
#
_symmetry.space_group_name_H-M   'P 1'
#
loop_
_entity.id
_entity.type
_entity.pdbx_description
1 polymer ?
#
loop_
_entity_poly.entity_id
_entity_poly.type
_entity_poly.pdbx_seq_one_letter_code
_entity_poly.pdbx_strand_id
1 'polypeptide(L)'
;MNKADFIKFNDEEILEIAAALGFKSDDLEENIRFISEKTNTGSICVTLGKHGSILLWNNKFYKHGGYPVKVADTVGAGDSFLASLIARLLSDKNPETALDFASAVGALVASYSGANPKLRNEEIEEFIKERV
;
A
#
# COMPACT_ATOMS: atom_id res chain seq x y z
N MET A 1 -0.87 6.94 20.64
CA MET A 1 -0.89 5.52 20.19
C MET A 1 0.52 5.24 19.73
N ASN A 2 1.40 4.69 20.58
CA ASN A 2 2.86 4.70 20.33
C ASN A 2 3.44 3.27 20.25
N LYS A 3 2.65 2.30 19.78
CA LYS A 3 3.03 0.87 19.78
C LYS A 3 3.19 0.28 18.39
N ALA A 4 2.86 1.01 17.33
CA ALA A 4 2.96 0.53 15.96
C ALA A 4 4.21 1.08 15.30
N ASP A 5 4.95 0.22 14.60
CA ASP A 5 6.10 0.62 13.76
C ASP A 5 5.68 0.87 12.30
N PHE A 6 4.51 0.34 11.92
CA PHE A 6 3.93 0.45 10.59
C PHE A 6 2.40 0.51 10.71
N ILE A 7 1.77 1.43 9.99
CA ILE A 7 0.31 1.53 9.89
C ILE A 7 -0.09 1.46 8.42
N LYS A 8 -1.15 0.70 8.13
CA LYS A 8 -1.78 0.69 6.81
C LYS A 8 -3.20 1.23 6.92
N PHE A 9 -3.57 2.08 5.96
CA PHE A 9 -4.95 2.48 5.71
C PHE A 9 -5.34 2.25 4.24
N ASN A 10 -6.63 2.23 3.95
CA ASN A 10 -7.15 2.72 2.67
C ASN A 10 -7.41 4.24 2.75
N ASP A 11 -7.84 4.84 1.64
CA ASP A 11 -8.12 6.28 1.54
C ASP A 11 -9.28 6.74 2.41
N GLU A 12 -10.37 5.98 2.51
CA GLU A 12 -11.51 6.31 3.38
C GLU A 12 -11.10 6.27 4.86
N GLU A 13 -10.42 5.20 5.28
CA GLU A 13 -9.98 4.97 6.66
C GLU A 13 -9.08 6.10 7.19
N ILE A 14 -8.09 6.54 6.40
CA ILE A 14 -7.18 7.58 6.89
C ILE A 14 -7.89 8.93 7.02
N LEU A 15 -8.81 9.26 6.13
CA LEU A 15 -9.59 10.50 6.20
C LEU A 15 -10.53 10.50 7.41
N GLU A 16 -11.21 9.37 7.66
CA GLU A 16 -12.09 9.21 8.82
C GLU A 16 -11.31 9.32 10.14
N ILE A 17 -10.18 8.64 10.25
CA ILE A 17 -9.36 8.65 11.47
C ILE A 17 -8.71 10.03 11.69
N ALA A 18 -8.21 10.69 10.63
CA ALA A 18 -7.69 12.05 10.75
C ALA A 18 -8.77 13.03 11.23
N ALA A 19 -9.97 12.97 10.64
CA ALA A 19 -11.10 13.79 11.04
C ALA A 19 -11.52 13.56 12.49
N ALA A 20 -11.60 12.30 12.93
CA ALA A 20 -11.90 11.93 14.31
C ALA A 20 -10.85 12.45 15.32
N LEU A 21 -9.61 12.67 14.86
CA LEU A 21 -8.51 13.22 15.65
C LEU A 21 -8.40 14.75 15.55
N GLY A 22 -9.36 15.41 14.88
CA GLY A 22 -9.45 16.86 14.79
C GLY A 22 -8.65 17.49 13.64
N PHE A 23 -8.28 16.71 12.63
CA PHE A 23 -7.58 17.20 11.44
C PHE A 23 -8.36 16.89 10.17
N LYS A 24 -8.51 17.87 9.29
CA LYS A 24 -9.19 17.69 8.00
C LYS A 24 -8.41 18.43 6.93
N SER A 25 -7.92 17.67 5.95
CA SER A 25 -7.32 18.19 4.72
C SER A 25 -7.79 17.35 3.54
N ASP A 26 -7.90 17.97 2.37
CA ASP A 26 -8.15 17.27 1.12
C ASP A 26 -6.83 16.73 0.51
N ASP A 27 -5.68 17.12 1.05
CA ASP A 27 -4.37 16.58 0.68
C ASP A 27 -4.06 15.32 1.49
N LEU A 28 -3.92 14.19 0.80
CA LEU A 28 -3.66 12.91 1.42
C LEU A 28 -2.28 12.84 2.10
N GLU A 29 -1.24 13.48 1.56
CA GLU A 29 0.07 13.52 2.20
C GLU A 29 0.04 14.30 3.51
N GLU A 30 -0.75 15.38 3.59
CA GLU A 30 -0.94 16.13 4.84
C GLU A 30 -1.63 15.26 5.90
N ASN A 31 -2.66 14.49 5.52
CA ASN A 31 -3.31 13.54 6.43
C ASN A 31 -2.32 12.45 6.90
N ILE A 32 -1.49 11.91 6.00
CA ILE A 32 -0.46 10.92 6.36
C ILE A 32 0.55 11.52 7.35
N ARG A 33 1.03 12.74 7.11
CA ARG A 33 1.96 13.44 8.03
C ARG A 33 1.32 13.67 9.39
N PHE A 34 0.08 14.15 9.42
CA PHE A 34 -0.66 14.35 10.66
C PHE A 34 -0.76 13.05 11.47
N ILE A 35 -1.14 11.94 10.85
CA ILE A 35 -1.25 10.65 11.55
C ILE A 35 0.14 10.15 11.98
N SER A 36 1.16 10.29 11.15
CA SER A 36 2.55 9.94 11.47
C SER A 36 3.02 10.65 12.73
N GLU A 37 2.82 11.97 12.83
CA GLU A 37 3.16 12.76 14.01
C GLU A 37 2.32 12.39 15.23
N LYS A 38 0.99 12.25 15.06
CA LYS A 38 0.05 11.94 16.15
C LYS A 38 0.29 10.58 16.78
N THR A 39 0.78 9.62 15.99
CA THR A 39 1.07 8.25 16.41
C THR A 39 2.55 8.00 16.67
N ASN A 40 3.43 8.96 16.35
CA ASN A 40 4.88 8.78 16.33
C ASN A 40 5.30 7.55 15.50
N THR A 41 4.66 7.36 14.34
CA THR A 41 4.92 6.23 13.44
C THR A 41 5.58 6.72 12.16
N GLY A 42 6.84 6.33 11.93
CA GLY A 42 7.63 6.76 10.76
C GLY A 42 7.27 6.07 9.43
N SER A 43 6.37 5.08 9.48
CA SER A 43 6.00 4.24 8.34
C SER A 43 4.49 4.11 8.22
N ILE A 44 3.90 4.73 7.20
CA ILE A 44 2.45 4.67 6.94
C ILE A 44 2.24 4.38 5.46
N CYS A 45 1.42 3.39 5.14
CA CYS A 45 1.00 3.12 3.76
C CYS A 45 -0.50 3.34 3.59
N VAL A 46 -0.87 4.02 2.52
CA VAL A 46 -2.26 4.25 2.12
C VAL A 46 -2.48 3.64 0.74
N THR A 47 -3.44 2.72 0.63
CA THR A 47 -3.87 2.14 -0.65
C THR A 47 -5.05 2.90 -1.23
N LEU A 48 -5.02 3.17 -2.54
CA LEU A 48 -5.97 3.99 -3.30
C LEU A 48 -6.73 3.17 -4.36
N GLY A 49 -6.86 1.86 -4.13
CA GLY A 49 -7.41 0.92 -5.12
C GLY A 49 -6.69 1.01 -6.47
N LYS A 50 -7.45 1.26 -7.55
CA LYS A 50 -6.91 1.40 -8.91
C LYS A 50 -5.96 2.59 -9.10
N HIS A 51 -5.98 3.57 -8.20
CA HIS A 51 -5.09 4.73 -8.23
C HIS A 51 -3.74 4.45 -7.55
N GLY A 52 -3.55 3.24 -7.02
CA GLY A 52 -2.28 2.75 -6.53
C GLY A 52 -2.10 2.95 -5.03
N SER A 53 -0.96 3.53 -4.61
CA SER A 53 -0.63 3.67 -3.19
C SER A 53 0.38 4.78 -2.92
N ILE A 54 0.35 5.26 -1.67
CA ILE A 54 1.34 6.18 -1.10
C ILE A 54 1.96 5.53 0.13
N LEU A 55 3.29 5.54 0.21
CA LEU A 55 4.05 5.05 1.35
C LEU A 55 4.89 6.20 1.91
N LEU A 56 4.64 6.56 3.17
CA LEU A 56 5.61 7.26 3.99
C LEU A 56 6.55 6.21 4.60
N TRP A 57 7.85 6.33 4.33
CA TRP A 57 8.89 5.46 4.89
C TRP A 57 10.11 6.29 5.22
N ASN A 58 10.56 6.24 6.48
CA ASN A 58 11.71 7.04 6.96
C ASN A 58 11.59 8.54 6.58
N ASN A 59 10.41 9.12 6.80
CA ASN A 59 10.05 10.51 6.49
C ASN A 59 10.10 10.91 4.99
N LYS A 60 10.13 9.94 4.08
CA LYS A 60 10.06 10.16 2.63
C LYS A 60 8.81 9.52 2.04
N PHE A 61 8.21 10.20 1.07
CA PHE A 61 7.08 9.67 0.33
C PHE A 61 7.53 8.90 -0.91
N TYR A 62 6.90 7.75 -1.10
CA TYR A 62 6.99 6.91 -2.28
C TYR A 62 5.57 6.72 -2.81
N LYS A 63 5.40 6.79 -4.12
CA LYS A 63 4.09 6.66 -4.76
C LYS A 63 4.17 5.63 -5.86
N HIS A 64 3.10 4.89 -6.04
CA HIS A 64 2.95 3.99 -7.16
C HIS A 64 1.55 4.14 -7.74
N GLY A 65 1.41 4.21 -9.07
CA GLY A 65 0.14 4.50 -9.76
C GLY A 65 -0.83 3.32 -9.87
N GLY A 66 -0.50 2.18 -9.25
CA GLY A 66 -1.26 0.93 -9.36
C GLY A 66 -1.02 0.22 -10.70
N TYR A 67 -1.47 -1.02 -10.82
CA TYR A 67 -1.39 -1.81 -12.05
C TYR A 67 -2.80 -1.97 -12.65
N PRO A 68 -3.00 -1.71 -13.96
CA PRO A 68 -4.29 -1.91 -14.59
C PRO A 68 -4.55 -3.41 -14.77
N VAL A 69 -5.63 -3.90 -14.19
CA VAL A 69 -6.10 -5.28 -14.33
C VAL A 69 -7.60 -5.32 -14.52
N LYS A 70 -8.10 -6.41 -15.11
CA LYS A 70 -9.53 -6.73 -15.06
C LYS A 70 -9.83 -7.31 -13.69
N VAL A 71 -10.51 -6.54 -12.85
CA VAL A 71 -10.88 -6.98 -11.50
C VAL A 71 -11.92 -8.09 -11.58
N ALA A 72 -11.66 -9.19 -10.88
CA ALA A 72 -12.60 -10.29 -10.69
C ALA A 72 -13.18 -10.27 -9.27
N ASP A 73 -12.34 -10.11 -8.26
CA ASP A 73 -12.70 -10.06 -6.84
C ASP A 73 -11.61 -9.26 -6.08
N THR A 74 -11.98 -8.35 -5.18
CA THR A 74 -11.01 -7.54 -4.43
C THR A 74 -10.64 -8.13 -3.07
N VAL A 75 -11.31 -9.21 -2.66
CA VAL A 75 -11.04 -9.87 -1.39
C VAL A 75 -9.58 -10.33 -1.34
N GLY A 76 -8.88 -10.03 -0.24
CA GLY A 76 -7.49 -10.43 -0.02
C GLY A 76 -6.44 -9.61 -0.79
N ALA A 77 -6.81 -8.72 -1.71
CA ALA A 77 -5.86 -7.88 -2.45
C ALA A 77 -5.08 -6.94 -1.51
N GLY A 78 -5.79 -6.33 -0.54
CA GLY A 78 -5.19 -5.44 0.45
C GLY A 78 -4.25 -6.15 1.43
N ASP A 79 -4.56 -7.40 1.80
CA ASP A 79 -3.73 -8.22 2.69
C ASP A 79 -2.49 -8.73 1.96
N SER A 80 -2.66 -9.19 0.73
CA SER A 80 -1.55 -9.67 -0.13
C SER A 80 -0.59 -8.54 -0.48
N PHE A 81 -1.12 -7.34 -0.75
CA PHE A 81 -0.33 -6.12 -0.88
C PHE A 81 0.50 -5.86 0.38
N LEU A 82 -0.14 -5.84 1.56
CA LEU A 82 0.52 -5.52 2.82
C LEU A 82 1.61 -6.55 3.17
N ALA A 83 1.29 -7.83 3.04
CA ALA A 83 2.23 -8.92 3.30
C ALA A 83 3.47 -8.82 2.40
N SER A 84 3.26 -8.56 1.10
CA SER A 84 4.34 -8.42 0.12
C SER A 84 5.18 -7.17 0.38
N LEU A 85 4.53 -6.05 0.73
CA LEU A 85 5.22 -4.80 1.06
C LEU A 85 6.14 -4.98 2.27
N ILE A 86 5.61 -5.53 3.37
CA ILE A 86 6.40 -5.76 4.58
C ILE A 86 7.55 -6.72 4.30
N ALA A 87 7.29 -7.83 3.61
CA ALA A 87 8.33 -8.80 3.25
C ALA A 87 9.47 -8.17 2.44
N ARG A 88 9.13 -7.32 1.45
CA ARG A 88 10.12 -6.63 0.61
C ARG A 88 10.87 -5.54 1.37
N LEU A 89 10.20 -4.74 2.20
CA LEU A 89 10.86 -3.73 3.03
C LEU A 89 11.86 -4.34 4.01
N LEU A 90 11.55 -5.51 4.56
CA LEU A 90 12.45 -6.25 5.46
C LEU A 90 13.61 -6.92 4.72
N SER A 91 13.44 -7.31 3.46
CA SER A 91 14.45 -8.07 2.69
C SER A 91 15.40 -7.19 1.86
N ASP A 92 14.88 -6.20 1.12
CA ASP A 92 15.60 -5.55 0.01
C ASP A 92 15.78 -4.02 0.13
N LYS A 93 15.38 -3.43 1.26
CA LYS A 93 15.61 -2.02 1.68
C LYS A 93 15.19 -0.87 0.74
N ASN A 94 14.96 -1.07 -0.55
CA ASN A 94 14.47 -0.02 -1.45
C ASN A 94 12.94 0.06 -1.39
N PRO A 95 12.37 1.15 -0.83
CA PRO A 95 10.92 1.27 -0.66
C PRO A 95 10.16 1.41 -1.99
N GLU A 96 10.79 1.95 -3.03
CA GLU A 96 10.17 2.12 -4.34
C GLU A 96 9.91 0.78 -5.02
N THR A 97 10.93 -0.09 -5.07
CA THR A 97 10.80 -1.44 -5.61
C THR A 97 9.89 -2.32 -4.74
N ALA A 98 9.89 -2.11 -3.43
CA ALA A 98 8.98 -2.80 -2.52
C ALA A 98 7.51 -2.42 -2.78
N LEU A 99 7.24 -1.12 -2.98
CA LEU A 99 5.91 -0.60 -3.29
C LEU A 99 5.41 -1.04 -4.66
N ASP A 100 6.31 -1.07 -5.65
CA ASP A 100 6.03 -1.59 -6.99
C ASP A 100 5.63 -3.07 -6.96
N PHE A 101 6.46 -3.92 -6.33
CA PHE A 101 6.16 -5.34 -6.17
C PHE A 101 4.86 -5.60 -5.40
N ALA A 102 4.64 -4.89 -4.29
CA ALA A 102 3.40 -5.02 -3.53
C ALA A 102 2.17 -4.62 -4.35
N SER A 103 2.29 -3.55 -5.14
CA SER A 103 1.23 -3.10 -6.04
C SER A 103 0.91 -4.13 -7.12
N ALA A 104 1.93 -4.77 -7.69
CA ALA A 104 1.77 -5.86 -8.65
C ALA A 104 1.02 -7.05 -8.03
N VAL A 105 1.42 -7.48 -6.83
CA VAL A 105 0.74 -8.57 -6.12
C VAL A 105 -0.71 -8.23 -5.82
N GLY A 106 -0.98 -7.03 -5.28
CA GLY A 106 -2.36 -6.61 -4.98
C GLY A 106 -3.25 -6.60 -6.22
N ALA A 107 -2.74 -6.12 -7.35
CA ALA A 107 -3.47 -6.11 -8.61
C ALA A 107 -3.67 -7.52 -9.18
N LEU A 108 -2.64 -8.37 -9.16
CA LEU A 108 -2.76 -9.76 -9.59
C LEU A 108 -3.79 -10.50 -8.76
N VAL A 109 -3.75 -10.40 -7.43
CA VAL A 109 -4.77 -11.01 -6.55
C VAL A 109 -6.16 -10.51 -6.89
N ALA A 110 -6.32 -9.21 -7.13
CA ALA A 110 -7.61 -8.63 -7.50
C ALA A 110 -8.17 -9.13 -8.86
N SER A 111 -7.31 -9.73 -9.71
CA SER A 111 -7.67 -10.29 -11.01
C SER A 111 -8.17 -11.74 -10.95
N TYR A 112 -8.06 -12.40 -9.80
CA TYR A 112 -8.59 -13.74 -9.55
C TYR A 112 -9.84 -13.69 -8.66
N SER A 113 -10.62 -14.77 -8.64
CA SER A 113 -11.72 -14.92 -7.69
C SER A 113 -11.22 -15.54 -6.38
N GLY A 114 -11.66 -15.00 -5.25
CA GLY A 114 -11.24 -15.45 -3.92
C GLY A 114 -9.93 -14.81 -3.43
N ALA A 115 -9.63 -15.01 -2.14
CA ALA A 115 -8.64 -14.21 -1.42
C ALA A 115 -7.16 -14.62 -1.61
N ASN A 116 -6.90 -15.86 -2.03
CA ASN A 116 -5.55 -16.46 -2.01
C ASN A 116 -5.26 -17.28 -3.28
N PRO A 117 -5.15 -16.63 -4.44
CA PRO A 117 -4.67 -17.28 -5.65
C PRO A 117 -3.20 -17.68 -5.48
N LYS A 118 -2.80 -18.78 -6.11
CA LYS A 118 -1.40 -19.20 -6.12
C LYS A 118 -0.64 -18.36 -7.14
N LEU A 119 0.15 -17.41 -6.65
CA LEU A 119 1.06 -16.60 -7.47
C LEU A 119 2.50 -17.07 -7.25
N ARG A 120 3.23 -17.29 -8.34
CA ARG A 120 4.67 -17.54 -8.33
C ARG A 120 5.43 -16.23 -8.47
N ASN A 121 6.65 -16.17 -7.91
CA ASN A 121 7.47 -14.97 -7.99
C ASN A 121 7.79 -14.58 -9.44
N GLU A 122 8.01 -15.57 -10.31
CA GLU A 122 8.28 -15.34 -11.73
C GLU A 122 7.11 -14.63 -12.42
N GLU A 123 5.87 -15.01 -12.09
CA GLU A 123 4.65 -14.41 -12.66
C GLU A 123 4.50 -12.94 -12.25
N ILE A 124 4.86 -12.62 -11.00
CA ILE A 124 4.83 -11.24 -10.49
C ILE A 124 5.91 -10.40 -11.18
N GLU A 125 7.12 -10.95 -11.34
CA GLU A 125 8.23 -10.25 -12.00
C GLU A 125 7.99 -10.04 -13.49
N GLU A 126 7.40 -11.01 -14.19
CA GLU A 126 6.97 -10.87 -15.58
C GLU A 126 5.92 -9.76 -15.70
N PHE A 127 4.90 -9.77 -14.84
CA PHE A 127 3.85 -8.75 -14.81
C PHE A 127 4.38 -7.32 -14.59
N ILE A 128 5.43 -7.17 -13.76
CA ILE A 128 6.10 -5.87 -13.57
C ILE A 128 6.87 -5.44 -14.84
N LYS A 129 7.59 -6.38 -15.48
CA LYS A 129 8.42 -6.10 -16.66
C LYS A 129 7.61 -5.75 -17.91
N GLU A 130 6.43 -6.33 -18.09
CA GLU A 130 5.53 -6.05 -19.23
C GLU A 130 5.05 -4.58 -19.26
N ARG A 131 5.35 -3.80 -18.22
CA ARG A 131 4.97 -2.39 -18.10
C ARG A 131 6.08 -1.40 -18.48
N VAL A 132 7.27 -1.87 -18.90
CA VAL A 132 8.35 -1.02 -19.43
C VAL A 132 8.21 -0.82 -20.94
#